data_AF-A0A3B1BFM3-F1
#
_entry.id   AF-A0A3B1BFM3-F1
#
_cell.length_a   1.000
_cell.length_b   1.000
_cell.length_c   1.000
_cell.angle_alpha   90.00
_cell.angle_beta   90.00
_cell.angle_gamma   90.00
#
_symmetry.space_group_name_H-M   'P 1'
#
loop_
_entity.id
_entity.type
_entity.pdbx_description
1 polymer ?
#
loop_
_entity_poly.entity_id
_entity_poly.type
_entity_poly.pdbx_seq_one_letter_code
_entity_poly.pdbx_strand_id
1 'polypeptide(L)'
;MSEGIQLSEELISNIFQAIAAHDTAVEQDMMLGLQYLSAITGYLSAAFPGTDHERDELLDQLAAFTRHVCDEQVAATKQQAQPAAAEATVKGRSVETNDPAMGIWTPE
;
A
#
# COMPACT_ATOMS: atom_id res chain seq x y z
N MET A 1 8.58 16.29 11.84
CA MET A 1 7.91 15.43 10.85
C MET A 1 9.02 14.63 10.23
N SER A 2 9.32 13.47 10.81
CA SER A 2 10.33 12.55 10.27
C SER A 2 9.86 12.17 8.87
N GLU A 3 10.71 12.26 7.86
CA GLU A 3 10.42 11.66 6.55
C GLU A 3 10.06 10.18 6.83
N GLY A 4 8.82 9.79 6.50
CA GLY A 4 8.28 8.48 6.86
C GLY A 4 9.15 7.34 6.32
N ILE A 5 9.01 6.14 6.88
CA ILE A 5 9.70 4.96 6.36
C ILE A 5 9.31 4.76 4.90
N GLN A 6 10.29 4.77 3.99
CA GLN A 6 10.08 4.47 2.59
C GLN A 6 10.44 3.01 2.32
N LEU A 7 9.44 2.22 1.92
CA LEU A 7 9.64 0.85 1.46
C LEU A 7 9.75 0.86 -0.07
N SER A 8 10.93 0.52 -0.59
CA SER A 8 11.07 0.26 -2.03
C SER A 8 10.62 -1.16 -2.37
N GLU A 9 10.09 -1.34 -3.57
CA GLU A 9 9.72 -2.67 -4.08
C GLU A 9 10.92 -3.63 -4.07
N GLU A 10 12.12 -3.11 -4.34
CA GLU A 10 13.38 -3.87 -4.28
C GLU A 10 13.67 -4.37 -2.86
N LEU A 11 13.52 -3.53 -1.83
CA LEU A 11 13.73 -3.94 -0.45
C LEU A 11 12.75 -5.04 -0.05
N ILE A 12 11.47 -4.87 -0.38
CA ILE A 12 10.43 -5.87 -0.09
C ILE A 12 10.76 -7.19 -0.80
N SER A 13 11.11 -7.14 -2.09
CA SER A 13 11.46 -8.32 -2.87
C SER A 13 12.66 -9.06 -2.31
N ASN A 14 13.74 -8.34 -1.96
CA ASN A 14 14.96 -8.93 -1.41
C ASN A 14 14.69 -9.63 -0.08
N ILE A 15 13.85 -9.04 0.79
CA ILE A 15 13.47 -9.65 2.06
C ILE A 15 12.64 -10.92 1.82
N PHE A 16 11.64 -10.88 0.94
CA PHE A 16 10.83 -12.05 0.62
C PHE A 16 11.66 -13.18 -0.02
N GLN A 17 12.62 -12.84 -0.87
CA GLN A 17 13.54 -13.83 -1.44
C GLN A 17 14.44 -14.47 -0.38
N ALA A 18 14.94 -13.69 0.59
CA ALA A 18 15.73 -14.22 1.69
C ALA A 18 14.91 -15.21 2.56
N ILE A 19 13.64 -14.91 2.78
CA ILE A 19 12.72 -15.81 3.50
C ILE A 19 12.43 -17.05 2.62
N ALA A 20 12.13 -16.89 1.34
CA ALA A 20 11.83 -18.00 0.42
C ALA A 20 13.01 -18.96 0.25
N ALA A 21 14.25 -18.46 0.30
CA ALA A 21 15.46 -19.27 0.30
C ALA A 21 15.58 -20.18 1.56
N HIS A 22 14.95 -19.78 2.67
CA HIS A 22 14.87 -20.59 3.88
C HIS A 22 13.64 -21.52 3.86
N ASP A 23 12.48 -21.00 3.44
CA ASP A 23 11.20 -21.71 3.40
C ASP A 23 10.43 -21.37 2.12
N THR A 24 10.49 -22.28 1.15
CA THR A 24 9.89 -22.11 -0.18
C THR A 24 8.36 -22.05 -0.13
N ALA A 25 7.71 -22.47 0.97
CA ALA A 25 6.25 -22.39 1.09
C ALA A 25 5.74 -20.94 1.04
N VAL A 26 6.59 -19.97 1.38
CA VAL A 26 6.29 -18.53 1.33
C VAL A 26 6.00 -18.03 -0.08
N GLU A 27 6.49 -18.70 -1.13
CA GLU A 27 6.18 -18.34 -2.51
C GLU A 27 4.70 -18.56 -2.87
N GLN A 28 4.04 -19.47 -2.15
CA GLN A 28 2.63 -19.82 -2.36
C GLN A 28 1.73 -19.26 -1.25
N ASP A 29 2.30 -18.89 -0.11
CA ASP A 29 1.58 -18.37 1.05
C ASP A 29 2.20 -17.05 1.54
N MET A 30 1.60 -15.94 1.11
CA MET A 30 1.99 -14.61 1.57
C MET A 30 1.79 -14.41 3.07
N MET A 31 0.79 -15.07 3.70
CA MET A 31 0.58 -14.96 5.14
C MET A 31 1.76 -15.54 5.92
N LEU A 32 2.33 -16.66 5.45
CA LEU A 32 3.51 -17.25 6.05
C LEU A 32 4.71 -16.29 5.98
N GLY A 33 4.90 -15.59 4.86
CA GLY A 33 5.92 -14.55 4.75
C GLY A 33 5.74 -13.41 5.77
N LEU A 34 4.51 -12.94 5.97
CA LEU A 34 4.20 -11.93 6.98
C LEU A 34 4.44 -12.44 8.41
N GLN A 35 4.16 -13.72 8.68
CA GLN A 35 4.46 -14.35 9.97
C GLN A 35 5.97 -14.38 10.25
N TYR A 36 6.81 -14.69 9.26
CA TYR A 36 8.27 -14.60 9.39
C TYR A 36 8.73 -13.19 9.77
N LEU A 37 8.20 -12.15 9.12
CA LEU A 37 8.53 -10.76 9.44
C LEU A 37 8.13 -10.37 10.88
N SER A 38 6.96 -10.83 11.32
CA SER A 38 6.51 -10.65 12.70
C SER A 38 7.41 -11.39 13.70
N ALA A 39 7.79 -12.63 13.40
CA ALA A 39 8.69 -13.43 14.23
C ALA A 39 10.10 -12.81 14.33
N ILE A 40 10.64 -12.30 13.21
CA ILE A 40 11.92 -11.57 13.20
C ILE A 40 11.85 -10.33 14.09
N THR A 41 10.75 -9.57 14.00
CA THR A 41 10.51 -8.42 14.88
C THR A 41 10.53 -8.84 16.35
N GLY A 42 9.80 -9.90 16.71
CA GLY A 42 9.79 -10.43 18.08
C GLY A 42 11.17 -10.89 18.56
N TYR A 43 11.91 -11.60 17.70
CA TYR A 43 13.26 -12.07 18.00
C TYR A 43 14.23 -10.91 18.27
N LEU A 44 14.20 -9.85 17.45
CA LEU A 44 15.04 -8.67 17.64
C LEU A 44 14.64 -7.88 18.89
N SER A 45 13.33 -7.73 19.14
CA SER A 45 12.81 -7.05 20.33
C SER A 45 13.16 -7.76 21.64
N ALA A 46 13.44 -9.07 21.61
CA ALA A 46 13.91 -9.79 22.80
C ALA A 46 15.26 -9.27 23.33
N ALA A 47 16.06 -8.63 22.48
CA ALA A 47 17.33 -8.00 22.85
C ALA A 47 17.16 -6.54 23.35
N PHE A 48 15.94 -6.03 23.48
CA PHE A 48 15.68 -4.66 23.92
C PHE A 48 16.26 -4.40 25.32
N PRO A 49 17.10 -3.36 25.50
CA PRO A 49 17.70 -3.04 26.79
C PRO A 49 16.68 -2.30 27.67
N GLY A 50 15.76 -3.04 28.28
CA GLY A 50 14.72 -2.50 29.16
C GLY A 50 14.05 -3.60 29.98
N THR A 51 13.07 -3.19 30.78
CA THR A 51 12.20 -4.10 31.52
C THR A 51 11.25 -4.86 30.58
N ASP A 52 10.64 -5.93 31.08
CA ASP A 52 9.60 -6.66 30.35
C ASP A 52 8.45 -5.75 29.93
N HIS A 53 8.06 -4.82 30.82
CA HIS A 53 6.99 -3.87 30.56
C HIS A 53 7.32 -2.90 29.42
N GLU A 54 8.52 -2.32 29.42
CA GLU A 54 8.97 -1.40 28.36
C GLU A 54 9.10 -2.12 27.00
N ARG A 55 9.49 -3.41 27.02
CA ARG A 55 9.50 -4.23 25.80
C ARG A 55 8.08 -4.49 25.28
N ASP A 56 7.13 -4.75 26.17
CA ASP A 56 5.72 -4.92 25.77
C ASP A 56 5.16 -3.63 25.17
N GLU A 57 5.45 -2.47 25.78
CA GLU A 57 5.09 -1.15 25.22
C GLU A 57 5.72 -0.91 23.84
N LEU A 58 6.98 -1.31 23.64
CA LEU A 58 7.63 -1.26 22.32
C LEU A 58 6.88 -2.11 21.29
N LEU A 59 6.49 -3.34 21.65
CA LEU A 59 5.75 -4.22 20.74
C LEU A 59 4.37 -3.64 20.39
N ASP A 60 3.68 -3.02 21.33
CA ASP A 60 2.41 -2.33 21.09
C ASP A 60 2.58 -1.14 20.14
N GLN A 61 3.65 -0.35 20.31
CA GLN A 61 3.98 0.76 19.41
C GLN A 61 4.28 0.25 17.99
N LEU A 62 5.04 -0.83 17.86
CA LEU A 62 5.33 -1.46 16.57
C LEU A 62 4.05 -1.97 15.89
N ALA A 63 3.15 -2.61 16.64
CA ALA A 63 1.86 -3.07 16.12
C ALA A 63 0.98 -1.91 15.65
N ALA A 64 0.93 -0.80 16.41
CA ALA A 64 0.22 0.40 16.01
C ALA A 64 0.83 1.02 14.74
N PHE A 65 2.15 1.07 14.66
CA PHE A 65 2.87 1.57 13.49
C PHE A 65 2.61 0.71 12.24
N THR A 66 2.62 -0.63 12.35
CA THR A 66 2.28 -1.53 11.24
C THR A 66 0.86 -1.27 10.72
N ARG A 67 -0.12 -1.02 11.60
CA ARG A 67 -1.48 -0.67 11.18
C ARG A 67 -1.51 0.65 10.42
N HIS A 68 -0.80 1.66 10.92
CA HIS A 68 -0.70 2.96 10.26
C HIS A 68 -0.16 2.86 8.83
N VAL A 69 0.95 2.13 8.62
CA VAL A 69 1.54 1.93 7.28
C VAL A 69 0.57 1.20 6.34
N CYS A 70 -0.17 0.21 6.84
CA CYS A 70 -1.20 -0.48 6.06
C CYS A 70 -2.31 0.48 5.62
N ASP A 71 -2.84 1.28 6.56
CA ASP A 71 -3.89 2.25 6.28
C ASP A 71 -3.43 3.31 5.27
N GLU A 72 -2.19 3.79 5.37
CA GLU A 72 -1.59 4.71 4.41
C GLU A 72 -1.49 4.11 3.01
N GLN A 73 -1.02 2.87 2.88
CA GLN A 73 -0.89 2.20 1.57
C GLN A 73 -2.27 1.96 0.92
N VAL A 74 -3.27 1.56 1.71
CA VAL A 74 -4.65 1.41 1.24
C VAL A 74 -5.23 2.75 0.79
N ALA A 75 -4.96 3.84 1.52
CA ALA A 75 -5.40 5.18 1.15
C ALA A 75 -4.73 5.67 -0.15
N ALA A 76 -3.41 5.47 -0.29
CA ALA A 76 -2.65 5.82 -1.49
C ALA A 76 -3.19 5.11 -2.74
N THR A 77 -3.51 3.81 -2.61
CA THR A 77 -4.10 3.02 -3.70
C THR A 77 -5.48 3.55 -4.12
N LYS A 78 -6.30 4.00 -3.17
CA LYS A 78 -7.62 4.60 -3.46
C LYS A 78 -7.52 5.94 -4.18
N GLN A 79 -6.52 6.76 -3.85
CA GLN A 79 -6.32 8.08 -4.50
C GLN A 79 -5.85 7.95 -5.94
N GLN A 80 -5.07 6.93 -6.29
CA GLN A 80 -4.64 6.67 -7.68
C GLN A 80 -5.75 6.14 -8.58
N ALA A 81 -6.85 5.62 -8.01
CA ALA A 81 -7.96 5.04 -8.76
C ALA A 81 -9.05 6.05 -9.18
N GLN A 82 -8.88 7.36 -8.92
CA GLN A 82 -9.81 8.39 -9.38
C GLN A 82 -9.43 8.85 -10.80
N PRO A 83 -10.25 8.61 -11.85
CA PRO A 83 -10.00 9.18 -13.16
C PRO A 83 -10.12 10.70 -13.07
N ALA A 84 -9.10 11.40 -13.54
CA ALA A 84 -9.18 12.83 -13.81
C ALA A 84 -10.28 13.08 -14.86
N ALA A 85 -11.50 13.37 -14.40
CA ALA A 85 -12.52 13.98 -15.23
C ALA A 85 -12.06 15.41 -15.54
N ALA A 86 -11.42 15.54 -16.70
CA ALA A 86 -11.22 16.73 -17.52
C ALA A 86 -11.60 18.09 -16.91
N GLU A 87 -10.59 18.85 -16.46
CA GLU A 87 -10.62 20.32 -16.54
C GLU A 87 -9.70 20.79 -17.67
N ALA A 88 -10.12 20.50 -18.90
CA ALA A 88 -9.69 21.31 -20.03
C ALA A 88 -10.44 22.64 -19.94
N THR A 89 -9.74 23.69 -19.51
CA THR A 89 -10.21 25.07 -19.54
C THR A 89 -10.39 25.53 -20.99
N VAL A 90 -11.57 25.28 -21.57
CA VAL A 90 -12.00 25.92 -22.82
C VAL A 90 -12.59 27.29 -22.46
N LYS A 91 -11.79 28.35 -22.60
CA LYS A 91 -12.31 29.72 -22.78
C LYS A 91 -13.01 29.78 -24.15
N GLY A 92 -14.28 29.39 -24.19
CA GLY A 92 -15.08 29.35 -25.42
C GLY A 92 -16.57 29.43 -25.10
N ARG A 93 -17.13 30.62 -25.29
CA ARG A 93 -18.54 31.03 -25.24
C ARG A 93 -19.55 29.89 -25.50
N SER A 94 -20.43 29.61 -24.53
CA SER A 94 -21.55 28.67 -24.68
C SER A 94 -22.51 29.15 -25.76
N VAL A 95 -22.87 28.28 -26.71
CA VAL A 95 -24.11 28.42 -27.48
C VAL A 95 -24.91 27.15 -27.25
N GLU A 96 -26.10 27.32 -26.70
CA GLU A 96 -27.07 26.25 -26.49
C GLU A 96 -27.68 25.90 -27.86
N THR A 97 -27.37 24.71 -28.39
CA THR A 97 -28.05 24.14 -29.56
C THR A 97 -29.03 23.07 -29.07
N ASN A 98 -30.32 23.34 -29.25
CA ASN A 98 -31.41 22.37 -29.08
C ASN A 98 -31.59 21.56 -30.37
N ASP A 99 -30.73 20.57 -30.63
CA ASP A 99 -30.98 19.64 -31.75
C ASP A 99 -30.56 18.19 -31.42
N PRO A 100 -31.51 17.24 -31.35
CA PRO A 100 -31.23 15.83 -31.15
C PRO A 100 -30.96 15.13 -32.49
N ALA A 101 -29.74 15.22 -33.01
CA ALA A 101 -29.34 14.44 -34.17
C ALA A 101 -28.80 13.06 -33.76
N MET A 102 -29.74 12.13 -33.57
CA MET A 102 -29.52 10.69 -33.51
C MET A 102 -28.78 10.21 -34.78
N GLY A 103 -27.49 9.88 -34.65
CA GLY A 103 -26.75 9.16 -35.68
C GLY A 103 -27.02 7.66 -35.58
N ILE A 104 -27.97 7.16 -36.36
CA ILE A 104 -28.22 5.73 -36.57
C ILE A 104 -27.02 5.12 -37.30
N TRP A 105 -26.37 4.14 -36.67
CA TRP A 105 -25.34 3.30 -37.29
C TRP A 105 -26.00 2.04 -37.84
N THR A 106 -25.77 1.69 -39.11
CA THR A 106 -26.05 0.37 -39.68
C THR A 106 -24.97 0.00 -40.69
N PRO A 107 -24.24 -1.11 -40.51
CA PRO A 107 -23.29 -1.60 -41.50
C PRO A 107 -23.97 -2.51 -42.55
N GLU A 108 -23.43 -2.52 -43.77
CA GLU A 108 -23.65 -3.59 -44.77
C GLU A 108 -22.88 -4.86 -44.40
#